data_AF-A0A353LII7-F1
#
_entry.id   AF-A0A353LII7-F1
#
_cell.length_a   1.000
_cell.length_b   1.000
_cell.length_c   1.000
_cell.angle_alpha   90.00
_cell.angle_beta   90.00
_cell.angle_gamma   90.00
#
_symmetry.space_group_name_H-M   'P 1'
#
loop_
_entity.id
_entity.type
_entity.pdbx_description
1 polymer ?
#
loop_
_entity_poly.entity_id
_entity_poly.type
_entity_poly.pdbx_seq_one_letter_code
_entity_poly.pdbx_strand_id
1 'polypeptide(L)'
;MWFHPLSIRIPIWEQIQIFISWEIDVYFETISLFYGLNLQKKDYVTFTEKDYEKVLRTISIEKANKLGIIVLIPVFVVFTGIHSFFWGNHLLDYFRTDFSPIKILRDGSLFFIACLIGIVLHELIHGISFALFAKRGFRAIRFGIMAPFLTPYCHCTEPLKIRHYLFGALTPAVILGLGPAITGLFIGKYLVTFLGIVFIVSAIGDLMIAHLLWEEKPTDYAQDHPSEAGCFVFRKR
;
A
#
# COMPACT_ATOMS: atom_id res chain seq x y z
N MET A 1 49.51 -27.14 14.53
CA MET A 1 48.27 -26.97 15.31
C MET A 1 47.31 -26.18 14.44
N TRP A 2 46.44 -26.86 13.70
CA TRP A 2 45.51 -26.24 12.75
C TRP A 2 44.20 -25.91 13.48
N PHE A 3 43.81 -24.64 13.46
CA PHE A 3 42.51 -24.18 13.94
C PHE A 3 41.42 -24.60 12.94
N HIS A 4 40.48 -25.42 13.37
CA HIS A 4 39.20 -25.59 12.66
C HIS A 4 38.28 -24.41 13.00
N PRO A 5 37.61 -23.77 12.01
CA PRO A 5 36.56 -22.82 12.30
C PRO A 5 35.30 -23.57 12.71
N LEU A 6 34.81 -23.31 13.93
CA LEU A 6 33.48 -23.72 14.38
C LEU A 6 32.44 -23.02 13.48
N SER A 7 31.88 -23.76 12.53
CA SER A 7 30.70 -23.31 11.79
C SER A 7 29.50 -23.36 12.74
N ILE A 8 29.16 -22.21 13.34
CA ILE A 8 27.91 -22.07 14.08
C ILE A 8 26.79 -22.19 13.05
N ARG A 9 26.13 -23.35 12.99
CA ARG A 9 24.90 -23.51 12.19
C ARG A 9 23.78 -22.78 12.91
N ILE A 10 23.42 -21.61 12.39
CA ILE A 10 22.24 -20.88 12.80
C ILE A 10 21.01 -21.77 12.48
N PRO A 11 20.08 -22.00 13.42
CA PRO A 11 18.84 -22.75 13.17
C PRO A 11 18.03 -22.13 12.01
N ILE A 12 17.36 -22.96 11.22
CA ILE A 12 16.56 -22.53 10.05
C ILE A 12 15.54 -21.44 10.44
N TRP A 13 14.94 -21.52 11.62
CA TRP A 13 13.98 -20.54 12.11
C TRP A 13 14.62 -19.16 12.36
N GLU A 14 15.86 -19.11 12.85
CA GLU A 14 16.60 -17.86 13.01
C GLU A 14 17.04 -17.30 11.66
N GLN A 15 17.40 -18.16 10.69
CA GLN A 15 17.69 -17.72 9.33
C GLN A 15 16.47 -17.10 8.64
N ILE A 16 15.28 -17.69 8.85
CA ILE A 16 14.01 -17.14 8.34
C ILE A 16 13.71 -15.80 9.01
N GLN A 17 13.90 -15.66 10.33
CA GLN A 17 13.70 -14.39 11.02
C GLN A 17 14.67 -13.30 10.55
N ILE A 18 15.94 -13.66 10.32
CA ILE A 18 16.95 -12.74 9.77
C ILE A 18 16.57 -12.33 8.34
N PHE A 19 16.17 -13.28 7.49
CA PHE A 19 15.75 -13.00 6.12
C PHE A 19 14.52 -12.09 6.08
N ILE A 20 13.50 -12.37 6.90
CA ILE A 20 12.30 -11.54 7.02
C ILE A 20 12.66 -10.15 7.56
N SER A 21 13.52 -10.06 8.58
CA SER A 21 14.00 -8.77 9.09
C SER A 21 14.73 -7.99 8.00
N TRP A 22 15.55 -8.66 7.19
CA TRP A 22 16.32 -8.03 6.13
C TRP A 22 15.44 -7.57 4.98
N GLU A 23 14.46 -8.36 4.55
CA GLU A 23 13.44 -7.93 3.57
C GLU A 23 12.63 -6.75 4.09
N ILE A 24 12.25 -6.77 5.38
CA ILE A 24 11.57 -5.64 6.03
C ILE A 24 12.48 -4.42 6.03
N ASP A 25 13.75 -4.54 6.45
CA ASP A 25 14.67 -3.41 6.53
C ASP A 25 14.98 -2.82 5.13
N VAL A 26 15.18 -3.65 4.10
CA VAL A 26 15.34 -3.22 2.70
C VAL A 26 14.06 -2.56 2.17
N TYR A 27 12.90 -3.14 2.48
CA TYR A 27 11.59 -2.57 2.15
C TYR A 27 11.41 -1.19 2.82
N PHE A 28 11.77 -1.09 4.09
CA PHE A 28 11.77 0.17 4.85
C PHE A 28 12.71 1.19 4.23
N GLU A 29 13.96 0.85 3.91
CA GLU A 29 14.93 1.79 3.33
C GLU A 29 14.50 2.24 1.93
N THR A 30 14.08 1.31 1.07
CA THR A 30 13.69 1.60 -0.32
C THR A 30 12.48 2.53 -0.37
N ILE A 31 11.50 2.29 0.50
CA ILE A 31 10.27 3.09 0.56
C ILE A 31 10.47 4.38 1.37
N SER A 32 11.31 4.38 2.42
CA SER A 32 11.74 5.60 3.12
C SER A 32 12.44 6.57 2.19
N LEU A 33 13.32 6.07 1.32
CA LEU A 33 13.97 6.85 0.26
C LEU A 33 12.96 7.35 -0.77
N PHE A 34 12.02 6.51 -1.19
CA PHE A 34 10.96 6.89 -2.13
C PHE A 34 10.07 8.03 -1.59
N TYR A 35 9.76 8.01 -0.29
CA TYR A 35 8.92 9.02 0.36
C TYR A 35 9.70 10.17 1.06
N GLY A 36 11.03 10.12 1.08
CA GLY A 36 11.85 11.05 1.86
C GLY A 36 11.58 11.00 3.38
N LEU A 37 11.05 9.89 3.90
CA LEU A 37 10.69 9.74 5.30
C LEU A 37 11.86 9.15 6.09
N ASN A 38 12.31 9.83 7.14
CA ASN A 38 13.24 9.23 8.11
C ASN A 38 12.46 8.36 9.11
N LEU A 39 12.26 7.08 8.74
CA LEU A 39 11.61 6.08 9.60
C LEU A 39 12.62 5.56 10.63
N GLN A 40 12.33 5.74 11.92
CA GLN A 40 13.13 5.17 13.01
C GLN A 40 12.35 4.05 13.69
N LYS A 41 13.06 2.97 14.07
CA LYS A 41 12.54 1.89 14.92
C LYS A 41 11.99 2.49 16.22
N LYS A 42 10.89 1.90 16.69
CA LYS A 42 10.03 2.30 17.82
C LYS A 42 10.71 3.14 18.94
N ASP A 43 10.61 4.46 18.82
CA ASP A 43 10.75 5.37 19.96
C ASP A 43 9.42 5.46 20.71
N TYR A 44 9.34 4.71 21.81
CA TYR A 44 8.17 4.69 22.68
C TYR A 44 8.13 5.90 23.61
N VAL A 45 7.89 7.08 23.06
CA VAL A 45 7.35 8.18 23.88
C VAL A 45 5.89 7.84 24.17
N THR A 46 5.52 7.80 25.45
CA THR A 46 4.13 7.55 25.86
C THR A 46 3.24 8.68 25.32
N PHE A 47 2.42 8.37 24.32
CA PHE A 47 1.40 9.30 23.84
C PHE A 47 0.36 9.52 24.94
N THR A 48 0.19 10.78 25.35
CA THR A 48 -0.83 11.21 26.30
C THR A 48 -1.71 12.24 25.61
N GLU A 49 -2.95 11.90 25.30
CA GLU A 49 -3.87 12.74 24.51
C GLU A 49 -4.02 14.17 25.06
N LYS A 50 -3.89 14.37 26.39
CA LYS A 50 -3.96 15.68 27.06
C LYS A 50 -2.89 16.68 26.61
N ASP A 51 -1.75 16.19 26.13
CA ASP A 51 -0.61 17.02 25.71
C ASP A 51 -0.77 17.53 24.26
N TYR A 52 -1.85 17.14 23.59
CA TYR A 52 -2.07 17.41 22.18
C TYR A 52 -3.38 18.18 21.95
N GLU A 53 -3.42 18.97 20.88
CA GLU A 53 -4.64 19.46 20.27
C GLU A 53 -5.17 18.39 19.30
N LYS A 54 -6.43 17.99 19.45
CA LYS A 54 -7.08 16.97 18.61
C LYS A 54 -7.90 17.63 17.51
N VAL A 55 -7.58 17.31 16.26
CA VAL A 55 -8.22 17.84 15.07
C VAL A 55 -8.77 16.70 14.23
N LEU A 56 -10.04 16.76 13.83
CA LEU A 56 -10.63 15.78 12.92
C LEU A 56 -10.29 16.14 11.46
N ARG A 57 -9.81 15.16 10.70
CA ARG A 57 -9.56 15.25 9.26
C ARG A 57 -10.32 14.13 8.55
N THR A 58 -11.22 14.46 7.63
CA THR A 58 -12.00 13.48 6.88
C THR A 58 -11.98 13.76 5.39
N ILE A 59 -12.21 12.71 4.61
CA ILE A 59 -12.46 12.78 3.17
C ILE A 59 -13.87 12.29 2.87
N SER A 60 -14.43 12.77 1.77
CA SER A 60 -15.67 12.22 1.24
C SER A 60 -15.35 11.08 0.27
N ILE A 61 -15.99 9.93 0.47
CA ILE A 61 -15.86 8.77 -0.40
C ILE A 61 -16.35 9.09 -1.83
N GLU A 62 -17.39 9.91 -1.95
CA GLU A 62 -17.86 10.39 -3.27
C GLU A 62 -16.78 11.23 -3.97
N LYS A 63 -16.08 12.11 -3.22
CA LYS A 63 -14.95 12.88 -3.77
C LYS A 63 -13.81 11.95 -4.18
N ALA A 64 -13.51 10.93 -3.39
CA ALA A 64 -12.51 9.92 -3.73
C ALA A 64 -12.87 9.19 -5.03
N ASN A 65 -14.11 8.70 -5.15
CA ASN A 65 -14.56 8.01 -6.37
C ASN A 65 -14.48 8.90 -7.62
N LYS A 66 -14.92 10.17 -7.52
CA LYS A 66 -14.80 11.13 -8.63
C LYS A 66 -13.35 11.39 -9.01
N LEU A 67 -12.48 11.60 -8.03
CA LEU A 67 -11.06 11.80 -8.26
C LEU A 67 -10.41 10.55 -8.88
N GLY A 68 -10.79 9.36 -8.44
CA GLY A 68 -10.33 8.08 -8.99
C GLY A 68 -10.61 7.97 -10.49
N ILE A 69 -11.81 8.35 -10.95
CA ILE A 69 -12.15 8.38 -12.38
C ILE A 69 -11.28 9.39 -13.14
N ILE A 70 -11.06 10.57 -12.56
CA ILE A 70 -10.22 11.61 -13.18
C ILE A 70 -8.77 11.16 -13.29
N VAL A 71 -8.23 10.50 -12.25
CA VAL A 71 -6.84 10.01 -12.21
C VAL A 71 -6.64 8.76 -13.05
N LEU A 72 -7.68 7.94 -13.24
CA LEU A 72 -7.62 6.75 -14.08
C LEU A 72 -7.15 7.08 -15.49
N ILE A 73 -7.68 8.13 -16.12
CA ILE A 73 -7.36 8.48 -17.51
C ILE A 73 -5.85 8.78 -17.70
N PRO A 74 -5.23 9.73 -16.99
CA PRO A 74 -3.80 10.02 -17.16
C PRO A 74 -2.92 8.84 -16.75
N VAL A 75 -3.23 8.12 -15.65
CA VAL A 75 -2.45 6.94 -15.24
C VAL A 75 -2.52 5.85 -16.31
N PHE A 76 -3.71 5.59 -16.84
CA PHE A 76 -3.91 4.64 -17.92
C PHE A 76 -3.12 5.03 -19.17
N VAL A 77 -3.21 6.29 -19.61
CA VAL A 77 -2.49 6.79 -20.79
C VAL A 77 -0.99 6.68 -20.61
N VAL A 78 -0.45 7.05 -19.45
CA VAL A 78 0.99 7.00 -19.18
C VAL A 78 1.51 5.57 -19.21
N PHE A 79 0.95 4.66 -18.39
CA PHE A 79 1.45 3.29 -18.31
C PHE A 79 1.20 2.51 -19.59
N THR A 80 0.05 2.70 -20.25
CA THR A 80 -0.24 2.07 -21.54
C THR A 80 0.66 2.62 -22.64
N GLY A 81 0.89 3.93 -22.67
CA GLY A 81 1.79 4.56 -23.64
C GLY A 81 3.23 4.06 -23.50
N ILE A 82 3.74 3.95 -22.27
CA ILE A 82 5.06 3.35 -22.00
C ILE A 82 5.09 1.88 -22.43
N HIS A 83 4.04 1.12 -22.13
CA HIS A 83 3.96 -0.29 -22.54
C HIS A 83 4.01 -0.43 -24.07
N SER A 84 3.21 0.36 -24.78
CA SER A 84 3.19 0.37 -26.25
C SER A 84 4.49 0.87 -26.86
N PHE A 85 5.20 1.78 -26.20
CA PHE A 85 6.51 2.23 -26.66
C PHE A 85 7.57 1.10 -26.63
N PHE A 86 7.62 0.31 -25.55
CA PHE A 86 8.60 -0.77 -25.42
C PHE A 86 8.21 -2.06 -26.15
N TRP A 87 6.92 -2.38 -26.21
CA TRP A 87 6.41 -3.67 -26.74
C TRP A 87 5.61 -3.53 -28.03
N GLY A 88 5.58 -2.32 -28.60
CA GLY A 88 4.88 -2.03 -29.85
C GLY A 88 3.39 -2.36 -29.78
N ASN A 89 2.94 -3.14 -30.78
CA ASN A 89 1.53 -3.51 -30.91
C ASN A 89 1.11 -4.69 -30.03
N HIS A 90 1.96 -5.24 -29.15
CA HIS A 90 1.61 -6.38 -28.28
C HIS A 90 0.29 -6.17 -27.51
N LEU A 91 0.00 -4.93 -27.12
CA LEU A 91 -1.30 -4.55 -26.55
C LEU A 91 -2.46 -4.85 -27.51
N LEU A 92 -2.35 -4.38 -28.75
CA LEU A 92 -3.35 -4.55 -29.80
C LEU A 92 -3.42 -6.00 -30.27
N ASP A 93 -2.29 -6.71 -30.31
CA ASP A 93 -2.20 -8.10 -30.75
C ASP A 93 -2.98 -9.01 -29.78
N TYR A 94 -2.91 -8.75 -28.47
CA TYR A 94 -3.73 -9.45 -27.48
C TYR A 94 -5.23 -9.41 -27.80
N PHE A 95 -5.72 -8.29 -28.36
CA PHE A 95 -7.12 -8.11 -28.75
C PHE A 95 -7.41 -8.51 -30.21
N ARG A 96 -6.41 -8.51 -31.10
CA ARG A 96 -6.60 -8.72 -32.55
C ARG A 96 -6.40 -10.17 -33.01
N THR A 97 -5.40 -10.89 -32.50
CA THR A 97 -4.97 -12.15 -33.12
C THR A 97 -5.75 -13.37 -32.65
N ASP A 98 -6.36 -13.31 -31.46
CA ASP A 98 -7.08 -14.43 -30.84
C ASP A 98 -8.38 -13.96 -30.14
N PHE A 99 -9.21 -13.19 -30.84
CA PHE A 99 -10.50 -12.77 -30.29
C PHE A 99 -11.50 -13.94 -30.27
N SER A 100 -11.45 -14.75 -29.21
CA SER A 100 -12.44 -15.81 -28.96
C SER A 100 -13.22 -15.55 -27.67
N PRO A 101 -14.55 -15.82 -27.64
CA PRO A 101 -15.34 -15.67 -26.43
C PRO A 101 -14.80 -16.47 -25.24
N ILE A 102 -14.24 -17.65 -25.49
CA ILE A 102 -13.65 -18.52 -24.46
C ILE A 102 -12.41 -17.87 -23.85
N LYS A 103 -11.53 -17.27 -24.67
CA LYS A 103 -10.34 -16.56 -24.18
C LYS A 103 -10.73 -15.34 -23.34
N ILE A 104 -11.68 -14.54 -23.83
CA ILE A 104 -12.19 -13.36 -23.13
C ILE A 104 -12.78 -13.75 -21.78
N LEU A 105 -13.61 -14.80 -21.74
CA LEU A 105 -14.20 -15.29 -20.51
C LEU A 105 -13.12 -15.79 -19.53
N ARG A 106 -12.15 -16.58 -20.01
CA ARG A 106 -11.06 -17.10 -19.18
C ARG A 106 -10.21 -15.96 -18.61
N ASP A 107 -9.67 -15.09 -19.46
CA ASP A 107 -8.73 -14.05 -19.06
C ASP A 107 -9.43 -12.97 -18.22
N GLY A 108 -10.68 -12.63 -18.57
CA GLY A 108 -11.52 -11.75 -17.77
C GLY A 108 -11.84 -12.32 -16.39
N SER A 109 -12.16 -13.62 -16.30
CA SER A 109 -12.42 -14.29 -15.01
C SER A 109 -11.17 -14.34 -14.13
N LEU A 110 -10.01 -14.69 -14.71
CA LEU A 110 -8.74 -14.69 -14.00
C LEU A 110 -8.37 -13.29 -13.50
N PHE A 111 -8.56 -12.27 -14.34
CA PHE A 111 -8.33 -10.88 -13.95
C PHE A 111 -9.27 -10.45 -12.83
N PHE A 112 -10.55 -10.79 -12.92
CA PHE A 112 -11.52 -10.49 -11.87
C PHE A 112 -11.15 -11.16 -10.53
N ILE A 113 -10.79 -12.45 -10.55
CA ILE A 113 -10.31 -13.15 -9.36
C ILE A 113 -9.04 -12.49 -8.80
N ALA A 114 -8.10 -12.10 -9.67
CA ALA A 114 -6.89 -11.39 -9.25
C ALA A 114 -7.21 -10.04 -8.58
N CYS A 115 -8.21 -9.29 -9.07
CA CYS A 115 -8.68 -8.07 -8.41
C CYS A 115 -9.28 -8.36 -7.04
N LEU A 116 -10.11 -9.40 -6.90
CA LEU A 116 -10.68 -9.78 -5.60
C LEU A 116 -9.60 -10.15 -4.58
N ILE A 117 -8.61 -10.94 -4.99
CA ILE A 117 -7.46 -11.28 -4.14
C ILE A 117 -6.68 -10.01 -3.80
N GLY A 118 -6.41 -9.15 -4.79
CA GLY A 118 -5.67 -7.93 -4.59
C GLY A 118 -6.35 -6.95 -3.64
N ILE A 119 -7.68 -6.89 -3.61
CA ILE A 119 -8.43 -6.09 -2.62
C ILE A 119 -8.14 -6.59 -1.18
N VAL A 120 -8.16 -7.90 -0.96
CA VAL A 120 -7.83 -8.47 0.35
C VAL A 120 -6.37 -8.20 0.71
N LEU A 121 -5.46 -8.33 -0.27
CA LEU A 121 -4.04 -8.02 -0.08
C LEU A 121 -3.81 -6.54 0.22
N HIS A 122 -4.57 -5.63 -0.40
CA HIS A 122 -4.46 -4.18 -0.19
C HIS A 122 -4.67 -3.85 1.28
N GLU A 123 -5.78 -4.31 1.85
CA GLU A 123 -6.07 -4.10 3.26
C GLU A 123 -5.05 -4.81 4.16
N LEU A 124 -4.69 -6.06 3.85
CA LEU A 124 -3.71 -6.80 4.64
C LEU A 124 -2.36 -6.06 4.70
N ILE A 125 -1.92 -5.48 3.58
CA ILE A 125 -0.70 -4.72 3.48
C ILE A 125 -0.77 -3.45 4.35
N HIS A 126 -1.89 -2.72 4.36
CA HIS A 126 -2.10 -1.64 5.33
C HIS A 126 -1.94 -2.15 6.77
N GLY A 127 -2.60 -3.27 7.10
CA GLY A 127 -2.59 -3.83 8.44
C GLY A 127 -1.19 -4.24 8.90
N ILE A 128 -0.41 -4.91 8.04
CA ILE A 128 0.99 -5.23 8.31
C ILE A 128 1.78 -3.93 8.53
N SER A 129 1.62 -2.95 7.64
CA SER A 129 2.38 -1.70 7.68
C SER A 129 2.11 -0.91 8.96
N PHE A 130 0.84 -0.76 9.36
CA PHE A 130 0.45 -0.10 10.60
C PHE A 130 0.89 -0.91 11.84
N ALA A 131 0.79 -2.24 11.80
CA ALA A 131 1.19 -3.10 12.90
C ALA A 131 2.68 -3.00 13.24
N LEU A 132 3.55 -2.69 12.27
CA LEU A 132 4.99 -2.51 12.50
C LEU A 132 5.26 -1.36 13.49
N PHE A 133 4.41 -0.32 13.47
CA PHE A 133 4.57 0.87 14.31
C PHE A 133 3.63 0.91 15.51
N ALA A 134 2.54 0.15 15.49
CA ALA A 134 1.63 0.03 16.63
C ALA A 134 2.35 -0.60 17.84
N LYS A 135 2.03 -0.09 19.03
CA LYS A 135 2.52 -0.62 20.31
C LYS A 135 2.02 -2.05 20.52
N ARG A 136 0.73 -2.30 20.26
CA ARG A 136 0.14 -3.65 20.36
C ARG A 136 0.35 -4.52 19.10
N GLY A 137 1.05 -4.02 18.09
CA GLY A 137 1.27 -4.72 16.83
C GLY A 137 -0.05 -5.03 16.13
N PHE A 138 -0.17 -6.23 15.55
CA PHE A 138 -1.36 -6.65 14.81
C PHE A 138 -2.64 -6.68 15.67
N ARG A 139 -2.52 -6.76 17.01
CA ARG A 139 -3.67 -6.67 17.92
C ARG A 139 -4.36 -5.30 17.88
N ALA A 140 -3.69 -4.26 17.38
CA ALA A 140 -4.26 -2.93 17.17
C ALA A 140 -5.06 -2.81 15.86
N ILE A 141 -4.97 -3.79 14.95
CA ILE A 141 -5.53 -3.72 13.59
C ILE A 141 -6.93 -4.35 13.56
N ARG A 142 -7.84 -3.71 12.83
CA ARG A 142 -9.19 -4.19 12.55
C ARG A 142 -9.46 -4.09 11.06
N PHE A 143 -10.05 -5.14 10.50
CA PHE A 143 -10.51 -5.18 9.12
C PHE A 143 -12.02 -5.21 9.08
N GLY A 144 -12.60 -4.63 8.03
CA GLY A 144 -14.04 -4.69 7.81
C GLY A 144 -14.45 -4.16 6.45
N ILE A 145 -15.76 -3.97 6.30
CA ILE A 145 -16.37 -3.39 5.11
C ILE A 145 -17.29 -2.26 5.56
N MET A 146 -17.13 -1.09 4.96
CA MET A 146 -18.02 0.05 5.16
C MET A 146 -19.27 -0.12 4.28
N ALA A 147 -20.31 -0.69 4.87
CA ALA A 147 -21.49 -1.21 4.16
C ALA A 147 -22.19 -0.26 3.16
N PRO A 148 -22.36 1.06 3.39
CA PRO A 148 -23.02 1.91 2.40
C PRO A 148 -22.21 2.11 1.11
N PHE A 149 -20.90 1.87 1.15
CA PHE A 149 -19.98 2.09 0.01
C PHE A 149 -19.29 0.81 -0.46
N LEU A 150 -19.53 -0.33 0.22
CA LEU A 150 -18.84 -1.60 0.02
C LEU A 150 -17.31 -1.47 -0.02
N THR A 151 -16.78 -0.48 0.70
CA THR A 151 -15.35 -0.18 0.74
C THR A 151 -14.73 -1.01 1.85
N PRO A 152 -13.82 -1.95 1.54
CA PRO A 152 -12.98 -2.59 2.55
C PRO A 152 -12.18 -1.54 3.30
N TYR A 153 -11.86 -1.82 4.57
CA TYR A 153 -10.98 -0.95 5.32
C TYR A 153 -10.08 -1.73 6.26
N CYS A 154 -8.92 -1.14 6.50
CA CYS A 154 -7.99 -1.48 7.56
C CYS A 154 -7.90 -0.30 8.53
N HIS A 155 -8.18 -0.55 9.80
CA HIS A 155 -8.21 0.46 10.85
C HIS A 155 -7.18 0.14 11.94
N CYS A 156 -6.30 1.10 12.25
CA CYS A 156 -5.41 1.03 13.41
C CYS A 156 -6.05 1.75 14.61
N THR A 157 -6.34 0.99 15.67
CA THR A 157 -6.95 1.51 16.91
C THR A 157 -6.00 2.33 17.78
N GLU A 158 -4.73 2.46 17.39
CA GLU A 158 -3.71 3.21 18.14
C GLU A 158 -3.22 4.42 17.33
N PRO A 159 -2.87 5.53 18.01
CA PRO A 159 -2.22 6.65 17.36
C PRO A 159 -0.81 6.26 16.89
N LEU A 160 -0.51 6.55 15.63
CA LEU A 160 0.80 6.38 15.03
C LEU A 160 1.40 7.75 14.73
N LYS A 161 2.73 7.88 14.77
CA LYS A 161 3.36 9.11 14.24
C LYS A 161 2.94 9.32 12.79
N ILE A 162 2.71 10.55 12.36
CA ILE A 162 2.21 10.86 11.01
C ILE A 162 3.11 10.24 9.94
N ARG A 163 4.44 10.27 10.10
CA ARG A 163 5.35 9.57 9.17
C ARG A 163 5.08 8.06 9.03
N HIS A 164 4.74 7.39 10.13
CA HIS A 164 4.44 5.96 10.15
C HIS A 164 3.05 5.68 9.58
N TYR A 165 2.09 6.58 9.85
CA TYR A 165 0.76 6.52 9.29
C TYR A 165 0.80 6.69 7.76
N LEU A 166 1.51 7.71 7.26
CA LEU A 166 1.73 7.95 5.83
C LEU A 166 2.37 6.74 5.15
N PHE A 167 3.38 6.13 5.78
CA PHE A 167 3.97 4.90 5.27
C PHE A 167 2.93 3.79 5.10
N GLY A 168 2.14 3.53 6.15
CA GLY A 168 1.13 2.48 6.08
C GLY A 168 0.00 2.76 5.09
N ALA A 169 -0.41 4.02 4.96
CA ALA A 169 -1.41 4.44 3.98
C ALA A 169 -0.91 4.32 2.54
N LEU A 170 0.33 4.72 2.25
CA LEU A 170 0.84 4.79 0.88
C LEU A 170 1.42 3.46 0.37
N THR A 171 1.68 2.52 1.27
CA THR A 171 2.34 1.26 0.94
C THR A 171 1.58 0.43 -0.13
N PRO A 172 0.25 0.20 -0.04
CA PRO A 172 -0.42 -0.64 -1.02
C PRO A 172 -0.36 -0.09 -2.45
N ALA A 173 -0.41 1.24 -2.61
CA ALA A 173 -0.22 1.89 -3.91
C ALA A 173 1.14 1.57 -4.54
N VAL A 174 2.19 1.41 -3.72
CA VAL A 174 3.52 1.04 -4.20
C VAL A 174 3.58 -0.45 -4.54
N ILE A 175 3.20 -1.32 -3.59
CA ILE A 175 3.37 -2.76 -3.74
C ILE A 175 2.41 -3.33 -4.79
N LEU A 176 1.12 -3.02 -4.71
CA LEU A 176 0.09 -3.57 -5.59
C LEU A 176 -0.19 -2.70 -6.81
N GLY A 177 0.08 -1.39 -6.71
CA GLY A 177 -0.06 -0.48 -7.85
C GLY A 177 1.20 -0.44 -8.71
N LEU A 178 2.23 0.26 -8.24
CA LEU A 178 3.47 0.45 -8.99
C LEU A 178 4.21 -0.86 -9.28
N GLY A 179 4.24 -1.80 -8.32
CA GLY A 179 4.91 -3.09 -8.48
C GLY A 179 4.45 -3.87 -9.71
N PRO A 180 3.17 -4.28 -9.82
CA PRO A 180 2.61 -4.92 -10.99
C PRO A 180 2.67 -4.05 -12.26
N ALA A 181 2.44 -2.73 -12.14
CA ALA A 181 2.52 -1.83 -13.28
C ALA A 181 3.91 -1.90 -13.93
N ILE A 182 4.96 -1.72 -13.15
CA ILE A 182 6.36 -1.76 -13.59
C ILE A 182 6.76 -3.18 -14.01
N THR A 183 6.37 -4.21 -13.26
CA THR A 183 6.68 -5.61 -13.60
C THR A 183 6.09 -5.97 -14.96
N GLY A 184 4.83 -5.61 -15.21
CA GLY A 184 4.14 -5.84 -16.48
C GLY A 184 4.81 -5.12 -17.65
N LEU A 185 5.34 -3.91 -17.42
CA LEU A 185 6.16 -3.19 -18.38
C LEU A 185 7.48 -3.91 -18.68
N PHE A 186 8.15 -4.52 -17.69
CA PHE A 186 9.42 -5.22 -17.94
C PHE A 186 9.27 -6.56 -18.66
N ILE A 187 8.15 -7.26 -18.46
CA ILE A 187 7.93 -8.60 -19.04
C ILE A 187 7.02 -8.59 -20.27
N GLY A 188 6.54 -7.41 -20.70
CA GLY A 188 5.66 -7.27 -21.86
C GLY A 188 4.27 -7.87 -21.68
N LYS A 189 3.80 -8.01 -20.43
CA LYS A 189 2.46 -8.54 -20.12
C LYS A 189 1.51 -7.41 -19.72
N TYR A 190 0.68 -6.99 -20.66
CA TYR A 190 -0.22 -5.86 -20.44
C TYR A 190 -1.24 -6.09 -19.32
N LEU A 191 -1.81 -7.29 -19.17
CA LEU A 191 -2.75 -7.57 -18.07
C LEU A 191 -2.13 -7.36 -16.68
N VAL A 192 -0.83 -7.61 -16.52
CA VAL A 192 -0.10 -7.35 -15.27
C VAL A 192 0.11 -5.84 -15.08
N THR A 193 0.41 -5.12 -16.17
CA THR A 193 0.50 -3.65 -16.16
C THR A 193 -0.84 -3.03 -15.75
N PHE A 194 -1.93 -3.54 -16.35
CA PHE A 194 -3.29 -3.08 -16.12
C PHE A 194 -3.78 -3.38 -14.70
N LEU A 195 -3.41 -4.53 -14.12
CA LEU A 195 -3.66 -4.83 -12.71
C LEU A 195 -3.03 -3.75 -11.81
N GLY A 196 -1.79 -3.34 -12.10
CA GLY A 196 -1.13 -2.26 -11.36
C GLY A 196 -1.84 -0.92 -11.50
N ILE A 197 -2.27 -0.56 -12.72
CA ILE A 197 -3.08 0.65 -12.96
C ILE A 197 -4.35 0.65 -12.08
N VAL A 198 -5.05 -0.49 -12.02
CA VAL A 198 -6.25 -0.64 -11.18
C VAL A 198 -5.93 -0.36 -9.71
N PHE A 199 -4.85 -0.92 -9.15
CA PHE A 199 -4.50 -0.71 -7.74
C PHE A 199 -3.92 0.67 -7.42
N ILE A 200 -3.29 1.36 -8.38
CA ILE A 200 -2.93 2.79 -8.23
C ILE A 200 -4.20 3.63 -8.05
N VAL A 201 -5.22 3.38 -8.89
CA VAL A 201 -6.49 4.11 -8.82
C VAL A 201 -7.32 3.72 -7.61
N SER A 202 -7.31 2.45 -7.21
CA SER A 202 -7.99 1.99 -5.98
C SER A 202 -7.43 2.66 -4.73
N ALA A 203 -6.13 3.01 -4.72
CA ALA A 203 -5.48 3.69 -3.60
C ALA A 203 -5.73 5.22 -3.53
N ILE A 204 -6.66 5.78 -4.32
CA ILE A 204 -6.89 7.22 -4.33
C ILE A 204 -7.37 7.76 -2.97
N GLY A 205 -8.15 6.97 -2.24
CA GLY A 205 -8.57 7.32 -0.88
C GLY A 205 -7.37 7.50 0.05
N ASP A 206 -6.41 6.58 -0.02
CA ASP A 206 -5.18 6.61 0.76
C ASP A 206 -4.31 7.82 0.40
N LEU A 207 -4.20 8.13 -0.90
CA LEU A 207 -3.49 9.32 -1.39
C LEU A 207 -4.16 10.62 -0.92
N MET A 208 -5.49 10.66 -0.84
CA MET A 208 -6.20 11.81 -0.30
C MET A 208 -5.96 11.99 1.20
N ILE A 209 -5.96 10.90 1.98
CA ILE A 209 -5.59 10.95 3.40
C ILE A 209 -4.14 11.40 3.55
N ALA A 210 -3.23 10.86 2.75
CA ALA A 210 -1.83 11.27 2.76
C ALA A 210 -1.66 12.75 2.44
N HIS A 211 -2.42 13.28 1.47
CA HIS A 211 -2.44 14.70 1.15
C HIS A 211 -2.93 15.57 2.31
N LEU A 212 -3.99 15.15 3.03
CA LEU A 212 -4.46 15.85 4.23
C LEU A 212 -3.41 15.91 5.34
N LEU A 213 -2.55 14.91 5.43
CA LEU A 213 -1.53 14.79 6.46
C LEU A 213 -0.16 15.34 6.02
N TRP A 214 0.00 15.72 4.76
CA TRP A 214 1.29 16.14 4.19
C TRP A 214 1.85 17.41 4.84
N GLU A 215 0.98 18.33 5.25
CA GLU A 215 1.36 19.58 5.91
C GLU A 215 1.49 19.45 7.44
N GLU A 216 1.08 18.33 8.01
CA GLU A 216 1.17 18.09 9.45
C GLU A 216 2.60 17.68 9.84
N LYS A 217 2.99 17.91 11.10
CA LYS A 217 4.37 17.59 11.52
C LYS A 217 4.57 16.07 11.51
N PRO A 218 5.63 15.53 10.89
CA PRO A 218 5.88 14.08 10.84
C PRO A 218 5.98 13.38 12.21
N THR A 219 6.27 14.16 13.26
CA THR A 219 6.39 13.71 14.67
C THR A 219 5.09 13.77 15.46
N ASP A 220 4.08 14.49 14.96
CA ASP A 220 2.72 14.47 15.52
C ASP A 220 2.07 13.11 15.25
N TYR A 221 0.87 12.88 15.78
CA TYR A 221 0.20 11.58 15.69
C TYR A 221 -1.07 11.65 14.85
N ALA A 222 -1.37 10.58 14.13
CA ALA A 222 -2.63 10.32 13.47
C ALA A 222 -3.22 8.99 13.97
N GLN A 223 -4.53 8.95 14.16
CA GLN A 223 -5.28 7.74 14.52
C GLN A 223 -6.51 7.66 13.63
N ASP A 224 -6.78 6.51 13.03
CA ASP A 224 -7.96 6.32 12.18
C ASP A 224 -9.25 6.68 12.91
N HIS A 225 -10.19 7.26 12.19
CA HIS A 225 -11.54 7.46 12.70
C HIS A 225 -12.26 6.09 12.77
N PRO A 226 -13.05 5.80 13.82
CA PRO A 226 -13.70 4.49 13.98
C PRO A 226 -14.80 4.21 12.95
N SER A 227 -15.35 5.24 12.30
CA SER A 227 -16.53 5.10 11.43
C SER A 227 -16.53 5.93 10.14
N GLU A 228 -15.54 6.81 9.96
CA GLU A 228 -15.51 7.76 8.83
C GLU A 228 -14.21 7.56 8.06
N ALA A 229 -14.21 7.86 6.76
CA ALA A 229 -12.99 7.89 5.97
C ALA A 229 -12.14 9.10 6.41
N GLY A 230 -11.19 8.88 7.30
CA GLY A 230 -10.43 9.96 7.94
C GLY A 230 -9.65 9.53 9.17
N CYS A 231 -9.00 10.49 9.81
CA CYS A 231 -8.24 10.30 11.02
C CYS A 231 -8.37 11.50 11.98
N PHE A 232 -8.12 11.25 13.25
CA PHE A 232 -7.80 12.28 14.23
C PHE A 232 -6.31 12.59 14.16
N VAL A 233 -5.98 13.87 14.04
CA VAL A 233 -4.61 14.39 14.14
C VAL A 233 -4.42 14.95 15.53
N PHE A 234 -3.32 14.59 16.18
CA PHE A 234 -2.92 15.08 17.49
C PHE A 234 -1.65 15.92 17.34
N ARG A 235 -1.82 17.24 17.42
CA ARG A 235 -0.74 18.23 17.30
C ARG A 235 -0.16 18.55 18.66
N LYS A 236 1.15 18.44 18.83
CA LYS A 236 1.77 18.79 20.10
C LYS A 236 1.59 20.29 20.34
N ARG A 237 1.11 20.65 21.54
CA ARG A 237 0.97 22.04 21.98
C ARG A 237 2.32 22.72 22.13
#